data_AF-A0A3R9EMF8-F1
#
_entry.id   AF-A0A3R9EMF8-F1
#
_cell.length_a   1.000
_cell.length_b   1.000
_cell.length_c   1.000
_cell.angle_alpha   90.00
_cell.angle_beta   90.00
_cell.angle_gamma   90.00
#
_symmetry.space_group_name_H-M   'P 1'
#
loop_
_entity.id
_entity.type
_entity.pdbx_description
1 polymer ?
#
loop_
_entity_poly.entity_id
_entity_poly.type
_entity_poly.pdbx_seq_one_letter_code
_entity_poly.pdbx_strand_id
1 'polypeptide(L)'
;MRTLLVLLLVFGSLTPIPATAATTAAAVCVTSCDTLDPSRAARESFPLPDKVINGRVLRLHASDPDGMAWASIDNGVPGDAVWLDRSWDGGATWEGLLGKASIPGSWTGTRTLMYNLTDPAHHRRGRVRACGDAHGVGCTAWIYPDVCDSACDRSAPAAGDSQPVAPTTLFGRTIRLHFDGRGLAWAGIEAGGAGDEIWLDRSWDAGASWPDGSSLGRTSTPAGAAGTHTAAFATRDPRGRLYGGAVRACGREATHAQGSCTAWARPATTRAAGALDALMWSYDPYTAWWPSSWWNSAVAVTAVADAGGFDAALARTFDVNRAAFPAGVRSSDPIDGHFVSRAIDDSAWWGLAWLAVYDRTHDPRYLTEATTIADYVHGFWDTGTCGGGVWWDRERTYKNAVTAGLYLRLTASLHRRIAGDTLWGQRARTAGEWYLGSGLVNGSGLVNDGLTASCANNGQTVWTYNQGLGIGGLLELWRGTGVQSYLDAAKRLADAAMARLTSGGVLVESCEAASCDDNQKQFKGIFMRYFGDLAAATGSAAYRAFAQQQADALWAGDRDPLNRIGLRWTGATPNAADWRTQASGLEAVLAAG
;
A
#
# COMPACT_ATOMS: atom_id res chain seq x y z
N MET A 1 -26.29 -44.13 65.47
CA MET A 1 -26.48 -43.03 64.49
C MET A 1 -25.31 -43.05 63.52
N ARG A 2 -25.52 -43.57 62.30
CA ARG A 2 -24.51 -43.66 61.23
C ARG A 2 -24.97 -42.70 60.14
N THR A 3 -24.20 -41.66 59.86
CA THR A 3 -24.49 -40.69 58.79
C THR A 3 -23.61 -41.03 57.59
N LEU A 4 -24.25 -41.42 56.49
CA LEU A 4 -23.64 -41.69 55.19
C LEU A 4 -23.43 -40.35 54.47
N LEU A 5 -22.20 -40.01 54.07
CA LEU A 5 -21.90 -38.87 53.22
C LEU A 5 -21.67 -39.40 51.79
N VAL A 6 -22.56 -39.02 50.86
CA VAL A 6 -22.49 -39.41 49.44
C VAL A 6 -21.59 -38.44 48.70
N LEU A 7 -20.54 -38.97 48.08
CA LEU A 7 -19.63 -38.25 47.17
C LEU A 7 -20.24 -38.29 45.75
N LEU A 8 -20.64 -37.14 45.20
CA LEU A 8 -21.12 -37.01 43.82
C LEU A 8 -19.95 -36.62 42.91
N LEU A 9 -19.48 -37.57 42.10
CA LEU A 9 -18.55 -37.38 40.98
C LEU A 9 -19.32 -36.82 39.78
N VAL A 10 -19.03 -35.57 39.41
CA VAL A 10 -19.53 -34.97 38.15
C VAL A 10 -18.53 -35.31 37.04
N PHE A 11 -18.89 -36.25 36.17
CA PHE A 11 -18.22 -36.47 34.89
C PHE A 11 -18.66 -35.38 33.91
N GLY A 12 -17.80 -34.40 33.65
CA GLY A 12 -17.96 -33.45 32.55
C GLY A 12 -17.72 -34.18 31.22
N SER A 13 -18.80 -34.42 30.47
CA SER A 13 -18.73 -34.89 29.09
C SER A 13 -18.35 -33.71 28.19
N LEU A 14 -17.15 -33.73 27.62
CA LEU A 14 -16.77 -32.85 26.52
C LEU A 14 -17.45 -33.37 25.25
N THR A 15 -18.65 -32.87 24.96
CA THR A 15 -19.24 -33.00 23.62
C THR A 15 -18.53 -32.02 22.68
N PRO A 16 -17.98 -32.45 21.53
CA PRO A 16 -17.50 -31.52 20.52
C PRO A 16 -18.70 -30.74 19.98
N ILE A 17 -18.65 -29.41 20.12
CA ILE A 17 -19.62 -28.51 19.48
C ILE A 17 -19.46 -28.69 17.96
N PRO A 18 -20.51 -29.03 17.20
CA PRO A 18 -20.40 -29.12 15.76
C PRO A 18 -20.12 -27.73 15.19
N ALA A 19 -19.00 -27.59 14.48
CA ALA A 19 -18.68 -26.39 13.73
C ALA A 19 -19.78 -26.13 12.70
N THR A 20 -20.49 -25.02 12.85
CA THR A 20 -21.55 -24.57 11.96
C THR A 20 -20.96 -23.88 10.73
N ALA A 21 -21.36 -24.31 9.52
CA ALA A 21 -21.06 -23.61 8.28
C ALA A 21 -21.60 -22.16 8.34
N ALA A 22 -20.72 -21.18 8.15
CA ALA A 22 -21.07 -19.77 8.12
C ALA A 22 -21.78 -19.39 6.81
N THR A 23 -22.60 -18.33 6.88
CA THR A 23 -23.32 -17.67 5.77
C THR A 23 -22.43 -17.39 4.55
N THR A 24 -23.04 -17.36 3.35
CA THR A 24 -22.38 -17.03 2.08
C THR A 24 -21.56 -15.75 2.18
N ALA A 25 -20.23 -15.90 2.31
CA ALA A 25 -19.29 -14.79 2.37
C ALA A 25 -19.28 -14.02 1.04
N ALA A 26 -18.97 -12.71 1.11
CA ALA A 26 -18.79 -11.89 -0.07
C ALA A 26 -17.66 -12.47 -0.95
N ALA A 27 -17.83 -12.40 -2.27
CA ALA A 27 -16.81 -12.85 -3.22
C ALA A 27 -15.52 -12.03 -3.04
N VAL A 28 -14.38 -12.73 -2.99
CA VAL A 28 -13.05 -12.10 -2.95
C VAL A 28 -12.64 -11.72 -4.37
N CYS A 29 -12.21 -10.48 -4.60
CA CYS A 29 -11.92 -9.93 -5.93
C CYS A 29 -10.55 -9.27 -6.03
N VAL A 30 -9.48 -10.08 -6.07
CA VAL A 30 -8.10 -9.56 -6.11
C VAL A 30 -7.72 -9.12 -7.53
N THR A 31 -7.13 -10.00 -8.34
CA THR A 31 -6.94 -9.75 -9.78
C THR A 31 -8.13 -10.23 -10.59
N SER A 32 -8.66 -11.37 -10.18
CA SER A 32 -9.91 -11.96 -10.64
C SER A 32 -10.80 -12.19 -9.44
N CYS A 33 -12.11 -12.07 -9.64
CA CYS A 33 -13.06 -12.48 -8.62
C CYS A 33 -13.07 -13.99 -8.45
N ASP A 34 -13.42 -14.44 -7.25
CA ASP A 34 -13.91 -15.78 -7.00
C ASP A 34 -14.90 -16.17 -8.10
N THR A 35 -14.97 -17.46 -8.42
CA THR A 35 -15.75 -18.04 -9.54
C THR A 35 -15.14 -17.89 -10.95
N LEU A 36 -13.84 -17.56 -11.05
CA LEU A 36 -13.14 -17.60 -12.34
C LEU A 36 -13.11 -19.04 -12.91
N ASP A 37 -13.33 -19.19 -14.22
CA ASP A 37 -13.25 -20.50 -14.88
C ASP A 37 -11.80 -21.04 -14.89
N PRO A 38 -11.54 -22.28 -14.44
CA PRO A 38 -10.19 -22.87 -14.44
C PRO A 38 -9.49 -22.93 -15.80
N SER A 39 -10.22 -22.86 -16.92
CA SER A 39 -9.63 -22.73 -18.26
C SER A 39 -8.85 -21.41 -18.46
N ARG A 40 -9.08 -20.42 -17.59
CA ARG A 40 -8.37 -19.14 -17.60
C ARG A 40 -7.17 -19.10 -16.65
N ALA A 41 -6.88 -20.20 -15.94
CA ALA A 41 -5.72 -20.27 -15.06
C ALA A 41 -4.44 -20.05 -15.86
N ALA A 42 -3.62 -19.10 -15.43
CA ALA A 42 -2.35 -18.78 -16.07
C ALA A 42 -1.33 -19.93 -15.93
N ARG A 43 -1.40 -20.70 -14.84
CA ARG A 43 -0.59 -21.90 -14.63
C ARG A 43 -1.27 -22.84 -13.64
N GLU A 44 -1.30 -24.14 -13.93
CA GLU A 44 -1.83 -25.14 -13.01
C GLU A 44 -0.70 -25.82 -12.22
N SER A 45 -0.96 -26.11 -10.95
CA SER A 45 -0.09 -26.83 -10.03
C SER A 45 -0.91 -27.68 -9.06
N PHE A 46 -0.26 -28.69 -8.46
CA PHE A 46 -0.87 -29.64 -7.53
C PHE A 46 -0.17 -29.55 -6.18
N PRO A 47 -0.59 -28.62 -5.30
CA PRO A 47 0.14 -28.31 -4.07
C PRO A 47 0.04 -29.39 -2.99
N LEU A 48 -0.85 -30.38 -3.16
CA LEU A 48 -1.06 -31.48 -2.23
C LEU A 48 -1.21 -32.81 -3.00
N PRO A 49 -0.87 -33.95 -2.39
CA PRO A 49 -1.17 -35.26 -2.95
C PRO A 49 -2.68 -35.47 -3.14
N ASP A 50 -3.02 -36.31 -4.13
CA ASP A 50 -4.40 -36.73 -4.38
C ASP A 50 -5.01 -37.43 -3.16
N LYS A 51 -6.29 -37.17 -2.91
CA LYS A 51 -7.07 -37.88 -1.89
C LYS A 51 -7.98 -38.89 -2.58
N VAL A 52 -7.86 -40.16 -2.20
CA VAL A 52 -8.76 -41.21 -2.69
C VAL A 52 -9.94 -41.37 -1.72
N ILE A 53 -11.16 -41.29 -2.25
CA ILE A 53 -12.41 -41.51 -1.50
C ILE A 53 -13.15 -42.63 -2.22
N ASN A 54 -13.24 -43.82 -1.62
CA ASN A 54 -13.94 -44.97 -2.21
C ASN A 54 -13.53 -45.26 -3.68
N GLY A 55 -12.28 -45.01 -4.09
CA GLY A 55 -11.80 -45.22 -5.46
C GLY A 55 -11.92 -44.00 -6.39
N ARG A 56 -12.51 -42.89 -5.93
CA ARG A 56 -12.57 -41.59 -6.63
C ARG A 56 -11.34 -40.79 -6.28
N VAL A 57 -10.82 -40.04 -7.24
CA VAL A 57 -9.62 -39.21 -7.06
C VAL A 57 -10.06 -37.76 -6.85
N LEU A 58 -9.88 -37.25 -5.65
CA LEU A 58 -10.10 -35.85 -5.30
C LEU A 58 -8.76 -35.11 -5.35
N ARG A 59 -8.71 -34.01 -6.11
CA ARG A 59 -7.49 -33.22 -6.34
C ARG A 59 -7.71 -31.75 -6.03
N LEU A 60 -6.75 -31.15 -5.34
CA LEU A 60 -6.65 -29.70 -5.19
C LEU A 60 -5.68 -29.15 -6.24
N HIS A 61 -6.13 -28.13 -6.96
CA HIS A 61 -5.38 -27.43 -7.99
C HIS A 61 -5.14 -25.99 -7.55
N ALA A 62 -4.01 -25.42 -7.93
CA ALA A 62 -3.70 -24.01 -7.67
C ALA A 62 -3.01 -23.34 -8.85
N SER A 63 -3.26 -22.04 -9.00
CA SER A 63 -2.53 -21.14 -9.89
C SER A 63 -1.87 -20.05 -9.07
N ASP A 64 -0.55 -20.17 -8.85
CA ASP A 64 0.20 -19.14 -8.12
C ASP A 64 0.15 -17.76 -8.82
N PRO A 65 0.27 -17.65 -10.17
CA PRO A 65 0.20 -16.35 -10.82
C PRO A 65 -1.16 -15.66 -10.61
N ASP A 66 -2.24 -16.44 -10.54
CA ASP A 66 -3.58 -15.90 -10.29
C ASP A 66 -3.87 -15.71 -8.79
N GLY A 67 -3.16 -16.43 -7.91
CA GLY A 67 -3.43 -16.47 -6.47
C GLY A 67 -4.74 -17.20 -6.13
N MET A 68 -5.11 -18.20 -6.93
CA MET A 68 -6.40 -18.88 -6.83
C MET A 68 -6.25 -20.41 -6.87
N ALA A 69 -7.26 -21.13 -6.36
CA ALA A 69 -7.31 -22.59 -6.34
C ALA A 69 -8.70 -23.12 -6.75
N TRP A 70 -8.76 -24.36 -7.23
CA TRP A 70 -10.00 -25.09 -7.53
C TRP A 70 -9.84 -26.57 -7.19
N ALA A 71 -10.94 -27.32 -7.16
CA ALA A 71 -10.92 -28.76 -6.88
C ALA A 71 -11.51 -29.56 -8.05
N SER A 72 -11.02 -30.79 -8.26
CA SER A 72 -11.65 -31.77 -9.14
C SER A 72 -11.90 -33.08 -8.42
N ILE A 73 -12.95 -33.79 -8.85
CA ILE A 73 -13.17 -35.19 -8.53
C ILE A 73 -13.22 -35.98 -9.84
N ASP A 74 -12.42 -37.04 -9.91
CA ASP A 74 -12.25 -37.90 -11.08
C ASP A 74 -12.51 -39.37 -10.71
N ASN A 75 -12.72 -40.23 -11.73
CA ASN A 75 -13.15 -41.63 -11.57
C ASN A 75 -14.46 -41.78 -10.76
N GLY A 76 -15.31 -40.77 -10.80
CA GLY A 76 -16.59 -40.76 -10.09
C GLY A 76 -17.74 -41.23 -10.96
N VAL A 77 -18.91 -41.28 -10.33
CA VAL A 77 -20.19 -41.59 -10.95
C VAL A 77 -21.16 -40.42 -10.82
N PRO A 78 -22.27 -40.40 -11.59
CA PRO A 78 -23.23 -39.31 -11.52
C PRO A 78 -23.74 -39.11 -10.08
N GLY A 79 -23.69 -37.86 -9.61
CA GLY A 79 -24.05 -37.49 -8.24
C GLY A 79 -22.87 -37.34 -7.28
N ASP A 80 -21.71 -37.95 -7.54
CA ASP A 80 -20.48 -37.66 -6.78
C ASP A 80 -20.19 -36.15 -6.88
N ALA A 81 -19.77 -35.52 -5.77
CA ALA A 81 -19.65 -34.08 -5.67
C ALA A 81 -18.26 -33.63 -5.23
N VAL A 82 -17.86 -32.42 -5.64
CA VAL A 82 -16.61 -31.75 -5.23
C VAL A 82 -16.89 -30.29 -4.90
N TRP A 83 -16.17 -29.76 -3.92
CA TRP A 83 -16.18 -28.34 -3.54
C TRP A 83 -14.84 -27.94 -2.92
N LEU A 84 -14.68 -26.64 -2.67
CA LEU A 84 -13.61 -26.12 -1.81
C LEU A 84 -14.16 -25.72 -0.44
N ASP A 85 -13.37 -25.98 0.60
CA ASP A 85 -13.48 -25.26 1.87
C ASP A 85 -12.37 -24.21 1.93
N ARG A 86 -12.68 -23.00 2.41
CA ARG A 86 -11.72 -21.90 2.63
C ARG A 86 -11.82 -21.38 4.06
N SER A 87 -10.69 -21.28 4.75
CA SER A 87 -10.59 -20.75 6.11
C SER A 87 -9.68 -19.53 6.16
N TRP A 88 -10.08 -18.53 6.95
CA TRP A 88 -9.30 -17.33 7.24
C TRP A 88 -8.68 -17.34 8.64
N ASP A 89 -9.00 -18.33 9.48
CA ASP A 89 -8.63 -18.40 10.90
C ASP A 89 -7.79 -19.64 11.23
N GLY A 90 -7.12 -20.20 10.22
CA GLY A 90 -6.24 -21.34 10.39
C GLY A 90 -6.96 -22.70 10.40
N GLY A 91 -8.22 -22.74 9.98
CA GLY A 91 -9.01 -23.96 9.87
C GLY A 91 -9.95 -24.19 11.05
N ALA A 92 -10.07 -23.23 11.97
CA ALA A 92 -11.00 -23.31 13.10
C ALA A 92 -12.45 -23.15 12.62
N THR A 93 -12.67 -22.20 11.70
CA THR A 93 -13.92 -22.04 10.94
C THR A 93 -13.61 -21.94 9.45
N TRP A 94 -14.61 -22.22 8.61
CA TRP A 94 -14.43 -22.12 7.16
C TRP A 94 -15.74 -21.81 6.43
N GLU A 95 -15.57 -21.18 5.28
CA GLU A 95 -16.54 -21.09 4.20
C GLU A 95 -16.53 -22.43 3.47
N GLY A 96 -17.61 -23.20 3.60
CA GLY A 96 -17.74 -24.53 3.00
C GLY A 96 -18.56 -24.55 1.72
N LEU A 97 -18.46 -25.67 0.99
CA LEU A 97 -19.24 -25.91 -0.25
C LEU A 97 -18.99 -24.87 -1.36
N LEU A 98 -17.83 -24.19 -1.35
CA LEU A 98 -17.50 -23.21 -2.37
C LEU A 98 -17.42 -23.88 -3.74
N GLY A 99 -18.27 -23.41 -4.65
CA GLY A 99 -18.30 -23.88 -6.04
C GLY A 99 -18.72 -25.33 -6.17
N LYS A 100 -19.51 -25.84 -5.21
CA LYS A 100 -19.95 -27.25 -5.21
C LYS A 100 -20.51 -27.65 -6.57
N ALA A 101 -19.90 -28.67 -7.15
CA ALA A 101 -20.29 -29.25 -8.44
C ALA A 101 -20.49 -30.76 -8.27
N SER A 102 -21.49 -31.31 -8.94
CA SER A 102 -21.74 -32.75 -9.01
C SER A 102 -21.48 -33.27 -10.42
N ILE A 103 -21.00 -34.51 -10.53
CA ILE A 103 -20.77 -35.16 -11.82
C ILE A 103 -22.11 -35.33 -12.54
N PRO A 104 -22.29 -34.75 -13.74
CA PRO A 104 -23.53 -34.85 -14.48
C PRO A 104 -23.59 -36.07 -15.42
N GLY A 105 -24.79 -36.60 -15.63
CA GLY A 105 -25.10 -37.47 -16.78
C GLY A 105 -24.18 -38.69 -16.93
N SER A 106 -23.38 -38.73 -17.99
CA SER A 106 -22.46 -39.84 -18.30
C SER A 106 -20.99 -39.51 -18.03
N TRP A 107 -20.71 -38.40 -17.33
CA TRP A 107 -19.35 -37.95 -17.06
C TRP A 107 -18.73 -38.79 -15.94
N THR A 108 -17.40 -38.84 -15.89
CA THR A 108 -16.63 -39.54 -14.85
C THR A 108 -15.84 -38.60 -13.96
N GLY A 109 -16.02 -37.30 -14.13
CA GLY A 109 -15.38 -36.28 -13.31
C GLY A 109 -16.03 -34.91 -13.45
N THR A 110 -15.76 -34.04 -12.50
CA THR A 110 -16.18 -32.64 -12.52
C THR A 110 -15.21 -31.78 -11.70
N ARG A 111 -15.34 -30.46 -11.79
CA ARG A 111 -14.50 -29.51 -11.07
C ARG A 111 -15.28 -28.29 -10.58
N THR A 112 -14.75 -27.63 -9.55
CA THR A 112 -15.23 -26.32 -9.11
C THR A 112 -14.72 -25.21 -10.02
N LEU A 113 -15.25 -24.00 -9.85
CA LEU A 113 -14.59 -22.77 -10.30
C LEU A 113 -13.37 -22.44 -9.40
N MET A 114 -12.60 -21.42 -9.78
CA MET A 114 -11.44 -20.95 -9.02
C MET A 114 -11.85 -19.95 -7.92
N TYR A 115 -11.20 -20.04 -6.77
CA TYR A 115 -11.40 -19.18 -5.61
C TYR A 115 -10.07 -18.63 -5.10
N ASN A 116 -10.04 -17.37 -4.68
CA ASN A 116 -8.85 -16.68 -4.19
C ASN A 116 -8.31 -17.29 -2.91
N LEU A 117 -6.99 -17.42 -2.85
CA LEU A 117 -6.20 -17.91 -1.70
C LEU A 117 -5.91 -16.80 -0.68
N THR A 118 -6.03 -15.54 -1.07
CA THR A 118 -5.74 -14.37 -0.23
C THR A 118 -6.82 -13.31 -0.39
N ASP A 119 -7.06 -12.55 0.66
CA ASP A 119 -7.95 -11.40 0.68
C ASP A 119 -7.19 -10.16 1.19
N PRO A 120 -6.35 -9.55 0.33
CA PRO A 120 -5.54 -8.40 0.67
C PRO A 120 -6.33 -7.14 1.06
N ALA A 121 -7.56 -6.96 0.58
CA ALA A 121 -8.41 -5.82 0.96
C ALA A 121 -8.79 -5.84 2.46
N HIS A 122 -8.82 -7.03 3.07
CA HIS A 122 -9.06 -7.20 4.50
C HIS A 122 -7.82 -7.70 5.26
N HIS A 123 -6.66 -7.70 4.61
CA HIS A 123 -5.39 -8.18 5.17
C HIS A 123 -5.44 -9.64 5.67
N ARG A 124 -6.09 -10.54 4.92
CA ARG A 124 -6.23 -11.95 5.30
C ARG A 124 -5.56 -12.88 4.30
N ARG A 125 -4.99 -13.97 4.82
CA ARG A 125 -4.43 -15.07 4.03
C ARG A 125 -5.22 -16.33 4.32
N GLY A 126 -5.70 -16.98 3.25
CA GLY A 126 -6.60 -18.11 3.33
C GLY A 126 -5.86 -19.44 3.33
N ARG A 127 -6.47 -20.43 3.98
CA ARG A 127 -6.18 -21.85 3.80
C ARG A 127 -7.31 -22.44 2.98
N VAL A 128 -6.99 -23.25 1.98
CA VAL A 128 -7.97 -23.90 1.11
C VAL A 128 -7.73 -25.42 1.08
N ARG A 129 -8.81 -26.20 1.01
CA ARG A 129 -8.73 -27.66 0.77
C ARG A 129 -9.81 -28.09 -0.22
N ALA A 130 -9.51 -29.13 -0.99
CA ALA A 130 -10.50 -29.81 -1.80
C ALA A 130 -11.28 -30.79 -0.91
N CYS A 131 -12.59 -30.81 -1.06
CA CYS A 131 -13.47 -31.78 -0.42
C CYS A 131 -14.40 -32.39 -1.47
N GLY A 132 -14.77 -33.65 -1.26
CA GLY A 132 -15.73 -34.33 -2.12
C GLY A 132 -16.58 -35.31 -1.34
N ASP A 133 -17.75 -35.61 -1.90
CA ASP A 133 -18.66 -36.64 -1.40
C ASP A 133 -18.84 -37.68 -2.49
N ALA A 134 -18.40 -38.90 -2.18
CA ALA A 134 -18.51 -40.05 -3.06
C ALA A 134 -18.96 -41.27 -2.24
N HIS A 135 -20.15 -41.16 -1.64
CA HIS A 135 -20.68 -42.01 -0.56
C HIS A 135 -19.88 -41.89 0.74
N GLY A 136 -19.57 -40.65 1.11
CA GLY A 136 -18.75 -40.31 2.24
C GLY A 136 -17.93 -39.07 1.93
N VAL A 137 -17.94 -38.12 2.87
CA VAL A 137 -17.18 -36.88 2.72
C VAL A 137 -15.71 -37.14 3.06
N GLY A 138 -14.83 -36.74 2.15
CA GLY A 138 -13.39 -36.71 2.38
C GLY A 138 -12.78 -35.43 1.83
N CYS A 139 -11.70 -34.97 2.47
CA CYS A 139 -10.98 -33.78 2.03
C CYS A 139 -9.48 -34.04 1.93
N THR A 140 -8.80 -33.24 1.11
CA THR A 140 -7.35 -33.08 1.17
C THR A 140 -6.95 -32.40 2.49
N ALA A 141 -5.65 -32.37 2.78
CA ALA A 141 -5.15 -31.42 3.78
C ALA A 141 -5.47 -29.98 3.36
N TRP A 142 -5.35 -29.05 4.31
CA TRP A 142 -5.31 -27.62 4.00
C TRP A 142 -4.00 -27.30 3.27
N ILE A 143 -4.03 -26.45 2.25
CA ILE A 143 -2.81 -25.86 1.67
C ILE A 143 -2.25 -24.81 2.63
N TYR A 144 -0.95 -24.90 2.89
CA TYR A 144 -0.16 -23.92 3.64
C TYR A 144 0.96 -23.43 2.74
N PRO A 145 0.68 -22.55 1.76
CA PRO A 145 1.73 -22.13 0.84
C PRO A 145 2.79 -21.38 1.63
N ASP A 146 4.06 -21.69 1.38
CA ASP A 146 5.17 -20.92 1.92
C ASP A 146 5.12 -19.50 1.35
N VAL A 147 5.35 -18.51 2.21
CA VAL A 147 5.48 -17.13 1.77
C VAL A 147 6.88 -16.96 1.20
N CYS A 148 6.96 -16.42 -0.01
CA CYS A 148 8.21 -16.15 -0.70
C CYS A 148 8.22 -14.73 -1.23
N ASP A 149 9.28 -14.01 -0.88
CA ASP A 149 9.69 -12.76 -1.52
C ASP A 149 11.04 -13.03 -2.23
N SER A 150 12.12 -12.36 -1.85
CA SER A 150 13.46 -12.68 -2.35
C SER A 150 14.02 -14.00 -1.80
N ALA A 151 13.49 -14.46 -0.68
CA ALA A 151 13.64 -15.81 -0.16
C ALA A 151 12.32 -16.29 0.47
N CYS A 152 12.21 -17.61 0.66
CA CYS A 152 11.00 -18.24 1.18
C CYS A 152 11.06 -18.46 2.69
N ASP A 153 9.88 -18.60 3.31
CA ASP A 153 9.72 -19.06 4.68
C ASP A 153 10.61 -20.29 4.99
N ARG A 154 11.13 -20.34 6.22
CA ARG A 154 12.04 -21.38 6.73
C ARG A 154 13.42 -21.42 6.07
N SER A 155 13.81 -20.38 5.34
CA SER A 155 15.20 -20.21 4.92
C SER A 155 16.10 -19.97 6.14
N ALA A 156 17.38 -20.33 6.02
CA ALA A 156 18.37 -19.95 7.03
C ALA A 156 18.50 -18.41 7.09
N PRO A 157 18.74 -17.82 8.27
CA PRO A 157 19.15 -16.41 8.38
C PRO A 157 20.39 -16.13 7.52
N ALA A 158 20.49 -14.93 6.95
CA ALA A 158 21.64 -14.51 6.12
C ALA A 158 22.28 -13.22 6.64
N ALA A 159 23.15 -12.61 5.83
CA ALA A 159 23.82 -11.36 6.18
C ALA A 159 22.83 -10.19 6.29
N GLY A 160 23.11 -9.30 7.25
CA GLY A 160 22.20 -8.26 7.70
C GLY A 160 21.47 -8.72 8.96
N ASP A 161 21.63 -7.97 10.05
CA ASP A 161 20.93 -8.20 11.32
C ASP A 161 20.51 -6.84 11.88
N SER A 162 19.34 -6.38 11.43
CA SER A 162 18.71 -5.19 12.01
C SER A 162 17.67 -5.61 13.06
N GLN A 163 17.60 -4.83 14.14
CA GLN A 163 16.65 -5.03 15.24
C GLN A 163 15.61 -3.89 15.17
N PRO A 164 14.46 -4.10 14.51
CA PRO A 164 13.51 -3.03 14.21
C PRO A 164 12.75 -2.51 15.44
N VAL A 165 12.81 -3.25 16.54
CA VAL A 165 12.22 -2.90 17.84
C VAL A 165 13.16 -3.32 18.97
N ALA A 166 13.01 -2.69 20.13
CA ALA A 166 13.75 -3.07 21.32
C ALA A 166 13.49 -4.53 21.72
N PRO A 167 14.50 -5.24 22.27
CA PRO A 167 14.29 -6.56 22.83
C PRO A 167 13.32 -6.53 24.01
N THR A 168 12.74 -7.69 24.33
CA THR A 168 12.04 -7.90 25.60
C THR A 168 12.84 -8.84 26.49
N THR A 169 12.69 -8.69 27.81
CA THR A 169 13.37 -9.54 28.80
C THR A 169 12.38 -10.43 29.53
N LEU A 170 12.75 -11.67 29.79
CA LEU A 170 11.94 -12.67 30.48
C LEU A 170 12.84 -13.48 31.41
N PHE A 171 12.75 -13.30 32.74
CA PHE A 171 13.59 -14.01 33.72
C PHE A 171 15.11 -14.01 33.40
N GLY A 172 15.64 -12.86 32.95
CA GLY A 172 17.04 -12.72 32.55
C GLY A 172 17.35 -13.22 31.14
N ARG A 173 16.37 -13.77 30.41
CA ARG A 173 16.48 -14.11 28.99
C ARG A 173 16.26 -12.86 28.17
N THR A 174 16.98 -12.71 27.06
CA THR A 174 16.73 -11.62 26.11
C THR A 174 16.13 -12.19 24.84
N ILE A 175 14.95 -11.70 24.46
CA ILE A 175 14.24 -12.10 23.24
C ILE A 175 14.37 -10.97 22.22
N ARG A 176 14.91 -11.29 21.04
CA ARG A 176 15.18 -10.33 19.95
C ARG A 176 14.45 -10.70 18.69
N LEU A 177 13.92 -9.68 18.02
CA LEU A 177 13.49 -9.74 16.63
C LEU A 177 14.64 -9.28 15.75
N HIS A 178 15.00 -10.10 14.79
CA HIS A 178 16.05 -9.84 13.82
C HIS A 178 15.48 -9.79 12.41
N PHE A 179 16.12 -9.03 11.52
CA PHE A 179 15.71 -8.89 10.13
C PHE A 179 16.91 -8.73 9.19
N ASP A 180 16.93 -9.51 8.11
CA ASP A 180 18.01 -9.52 7.13
C ASP A 180 17.73 -8.64 5.90
N GLY A 181 18.76 -8.47 5.05
CA GLY A 181 18.66 -7.69 3.82
C GLY A 181 17.76 -8.30 2.74
N ARG A 182 17.25 -9.53 2.92
CA ARG A 182 16.41 -10.24 1.95
C ARG A 182 14.91 -10.07 2.25
N GLY A 183 14.55 -9.41 3.33
CA GLY A 183 13.15 -9.28 3.73
C GLY A 183 12.66 -10.39 4.66
N LEU A 184 13.58 -11.12 5.31
CA LEU A 184 13.23 -12.20 6.22
C LEU A 184 13.52 -11.81 7.67
N ALA A 185 12.62 -12.20 8.56
CA ALA A 185 12.75 -12.01 10.00
C ALA A 185 12.92 -13.34 10.73
N TRP A 186 13.66 -13.34 11.83
CA TRP A 186 13.76 -14.48 12.74
C TRP A 186 13.77 -14.01 14.19
N ALA A 187 13.44 -14.93 15.09
CA ALA A 187 13.44 -14.69 16.53
C ALA A 187 14.66 -15.35 17.18
N GLY A 188 15.32 -14.63 18.08
CA GLY A 188 16.46 -15.12 18.86
C GLY A 188 16.18 -15.04 20.35
N ILE A 189 16.67 -16.03 21.10
CA ILE A 189 16.72 -16.01 22.57
C ILE A 189 18.18 -16.12 23.04
N GLU A 190 18.58 -15.20 23.90
CA GLU A 190 19.91 -15.12 24.51
C GLU A 190 19.84 -15.34 26.02
N ALA A 191 20.95 -15.81 26.59
CA ALA A 191 21.05 -16.26 27.98
C ALA A 191 20.01 -17.32 28.34
N GLY A 192 19.53 -18.10 27.38
CA GLY A 192 18.48 -19.11 27.55
C GLY A 192 18.91 -20.30 28.42
N GLY A 193 17.93 -20.98 28.99
CA GLY A 193 18.07 -22.25 29.68
C GLY A 193 17.56 -23.43 28.83
N ALA A 194 17.98 -24.65 29.18
CA ALA A 194 17.52 -25.86 28.51
C ALA A 194 15.99 -25.96 28.55
N GLY A 195 15.37 -26.14 27.38
CA GLY A 195 13.91 -26.21 27.26
C GLY A 195 13.22 -24.87 26.98
N ASP A 196 13.89 -23.72 27.14
CA ASP A 196 13.31 -22.41 26.78
C ASP A 196 12.97 -22.41 25.29
N GLU A 197 11.79 -21.92 24.92
CA GLU A 197 11.29 -21.92 23.54
C GLU A 197 11.35 -20.53 22.92
N ILE A 198 11.66 -20.45 21.63
CA ILE A 198 11.59 -19.22 20.83
C ILE A 198 10.80 -19.45 19.55
N TRP A 199 9.99 -18.49 19.13
CA TRP A 199 9.26 -18.49 17.87
C TRP A 199 9.04 -17.07 17.33
N LEU A 200 8.65 -16.99 16.06
CA LEU A 200 8.19 -15.76 15.43
C LEU A 200 6.66 -15.78 15.29
N ASP A 201 5.99 -14.68 15.61
CA ASP A 201 4.61 -14.45 15.16
C ASP A 201 4.62 -13.49 13.96
N ARG A 202 3.74 -13.74 12.97
CA ARG A 202 3.51 -12.90 11.78
C ARG A 202 2.03 -12.55 11.63
N SER A 203 1.74 -11.28 11.44
CA SER A 203 0.40 -10.74 11.22
C SER A 203 0.35 -9.95 9.92
N TRP A 204 -0.76 -10.04 9.21
CA TRP A 204 -1.02 -9.25 8.00
C TRP A 204 -1.86 -7.99 8.30
N ASP A 205 -2.59 -7.98 9.41
CA ASP A 205 -3.51 -6.94 9.86
C ASP A 205 -2.94 -6.09 11.02
N ALA A 206 -1.64 -5.79 10.95
CA ALA A 206 -0.93 -4.92 11.89
C ALA A 206 -0.95 -5.41 13.36
N GLY A 207 -1.04 -6.72 13.57
CA GLY A 207 -0.97 -7.37 14.88
C GLY A 207 -2.33 -7.59 15.54
N ALA A 208 -3.44 -7.33 14.85
CA ALA A 208 -4.78 -7.58 15.38
C ALA A 208 -5.11 -9.08 15.42
N SER A 209 -4.67 -9.85 14.42
CA SER A 209 -4.74 -11.31 14.37
C SER A 209 -3.54 -11.92 13.60
N TRP A 210 -3.31 -13.22 13.77
CA TRP A 210 -2.22 -13.95 13.08
C TRP A 210 -2.50 -15.45 12.89
N PRO A 211 -3.66 -15.84 12.35
CA PRO A 211 -4.09 -17.24 12.27
C PRO A 211 -3.16 -18.15 11.44
N ASP A 212 -2.49 -17.60 10.43
CA ASP A 212 -1.51 -18.31 9.61
C ASP A 212 -0.05 -18.06 10.00
N GLY A 213 0.18 -17.22 11.01
CA GLY A 213 1.50 -16.77 11.43
C GLY A 213 1.80 -16.97 12.91
N SER A 214 1.09 -17.84 13.63
CA SER A 214 1.39 -18.15 15.03
C SER A 214 2.51 -19.16 15.17
N SER A 215 3.45 -18.94 16.09
CA SER A 215 4.48 -19.92 16.48
C SER A 215 5.36 -20.42 15.33
N LEU A 216 5.68 -19.54 14.38
CA LEU A 216 6.52 -19.87 13.23
C LEU A 216 7.93 -20.24 13.69
N GLY A 217 8.40 -21.42 13.26
CA GLY A 217 9.75 -21.90 13.51
C GLY A 217 10.05 -22.18 14.98
N ARG A 218 9.02 -22.45 15.80
CA ARG A 218 9.18 -22.71 17.23
C ARG A 218 10.30 -23.72 17.48
N THR A 219 11.30 -23.29 18.24
CA THR A 219 12.53 -24.05 18.50
C THR A 219 12.82 -24.00 20.00
N SER A 220 13.23 -25.14 20.57
CA SER A 220 13.64 -25.22 21.98
C SER A 220 15.15 -25.06 22.10
N THR A 221 15.61 -24.38 23.15
CA THR A 221 17.01 -24.19 23.49
C THR A 221 17.60 -25.52 23.94
N PRO A 222 18.61 -26.07 23.23
CA PRO A 222 19.21 -27.35 23.57
C PRO A 222 19.88 -27.32 24.95
N ALA A 223 20.00 -28.49 25.58
CA ALA A 223 20.75 -28.63 26.82
C ALA A 223 22.21 -28.16 26.64
N GLY A 224 22.68 -27.29 27.54
CA GLY A 224 24.03 -26.72 27.49
C GLY A 224 24.20 -25.53 26.54
N ALA A 225 23.19 -25.15 25.76
CA ALA A 225 23.22 -23.94 24.95
C ALA A 225 22.78 -22.71 25.76
N ALA A 226 23.41 -21.57 25.52
CA ALA A 226 23.05 -20.29 26.13
C ALA A 226 22.07 -19.46 25.27
N GLY A 227 21.60 -20.02 24.14
CA GLY A 227 20.68 -19.36 23.23
C GLY A 227 20.37 -20.21 22.02
N THR A 228 19.33 -19.82 21.29
CA THR A 228 18.93 -20.44 20.02
C THR A 228 18.15 -19.42 19.19
N HIS A 229 17.85 -19.76 17.94
CA HIS A 229 17.04 -18.93 17.06
C HIS A 229 16.14 -19.78 16.16
N THR A 230 15.08 -19.16 15.64
CA THR A 230 14.22 -19.79 14.64
C THR A 230 14.89 -19.82 13.27
N ALA A 231 14.34 -20.58 12.32
CA ALA A 231 14.53 -20.28 10.91
C ALA A 231 13.97 -18.87 10.58
N ALA A 232 14.28 -18.34 9.40
CA ALA A 232 13.84 -17.02 8.97
C ALA A 232 12.56 -17.11 8.11
N PHE A 233 11.69 -16.10 8.23
CA PHE A 233 10.36 -16.06 7.61
C PHE A 233 10.16 -14.74 6.87
N ALA A 234 9.56 -14.80 5.69
CA ALA A 234 9.30 -13.62 4.88
C ALA A 234 8.28 -12.71 5.58
N THR A 235 8.54 -11.39 5.57
CA THR A 235 7.65 -10.38 6.17
C THR A 235 6.65 -9.79 5.16
N ARG A 236 6.76 -10.17 3.89
CA ARG A 236 5.90 -9.71 2.79
C ARG A 236 5.45 -10.91 1.96
N ASP A 237 4.23 -10.86 1.42
CA ASP A 237 3.72 -11.83 0.45
C ASP A 237 3.32 -11.11 -0.85
N PRO A 238 4.29 -10.84 -1.75
CA PRO A 238 4.00 -10.21 -3.04
C PRO A 238 3.02 -11.01 -3.90
N ARG A 239 2.99 -12.34 -3.78
CA ARG A 239 2.07 -13.21 -4.53
C ARG A 239 0.63 -13.00 -4.06
N GLY A 240 0.43 -12.98 -2.75
CA GLY A 240 -0.84 -12.66 -2.09
C GLY A 240 -1.23 -11.18 -2.14
N ARG A 241 -0.31 -10.31 -2.61
CA ARG A 241 -0.43 -8.84 -2.57
C ARG A 241 -0.62 -8.31 -1.14
N LEU A 242 -0.08 -9.03 -0.16
CA LEU A 242 -0.05 -8.64 1.25
C LEU A 242 1.33 -8.03 1.52
N TYR A 243 1.43 -6.72 1.29
CA TYR A 243 2.65 -5.97 1.49
C TYR A 243 2.69 -5.37 2.90
N GLY A 244 3.87 -5.35 3.51
CA GLY A 244 4.05 -4.79 4.85
C GLY A 244 3.40 -5.64 5.96
N GLY A 245 3.68 -6.95 6.01
CA GLY A 245 3.34 -7.77 7.17
C GLY A 245 4.09 -7.33 8.44
N ALA A 246 3.42 -7.47 9.58
CA ALA A 246 4.00 -7.22 10.90
C ALA A 246 4.54 -8.53 11.47
N VAL A 247 5.67 -8.47 12.17
CA VAL A 247 6.27 -9.62 12.88
C VAL A 247 6.67 -9.24 14.30
N ARG A 248 6.73 -10.22 15.19
CA ARG A 248 7.30 -10.08 16.53
C ARG A 248 8.01 -11.37 16.94
N ALA A 249 9.06 -11.23 17.75
CA ALA A 249 9.72 -12.37 18.38
C ALA A 249 9.04 -12.67 19.72
N CYS A 250 8.78 -13.94 19.98
CA CYS A 250 8.17 -14.41 21.21
C CYS A 250 8.96 -15.58 21.77
N GLY A 251 9.07 -15.65 23.08
CA GLY A 251 9.74 -16.74 23.76
C GLY A 251 9.01 -17.17 25.02
N ARG A 252 9.26 -18.40 25.45
CA ARG A 252 8.73 -18.99 26.68
C ARG A 252 9.89 -19.55 27.49
N GLU A 253 9.98 -19.12 28.74
CA GLU A 253 10.95 -19.66 29.69
C GLU A 253 10.36 -20.92 30.33
N ALA A 254 11.17 -21.98 30.39
CA ALA A 254 10.69 -23.33 30.70
C ALA A 254 10.38 -23.53 32.19
N THR A 255 11.19 -22.97 33.09
CA THR A 255 11.11 -23.22 34.54
C THR A 255 9.83 -22.64 35.15
N HIS A 256 9.44 -21.44 34.73
CA HIS A 256 8.26 -20.72 35.23
C HIS A 256 7.07 -20.81 34.27
N ALA A 257 7.27 -21.39 33.07
CA ALA A 257 6.27 -21.54 32.03
C ALA A 257 5.61 -20.23 31.56
N GLN A 258 6.31 -19.09 31.67
CA GLN A 258 5.79 -17.80 31.20
C GLN A 258 6.39 -17.42 29.85
N GLY A 259 5.69 -16.57 29.11
CA GLY A 259 6.15 -16.06 27.82
C GLY A 259 6.15 -14.53 27.74
N SER A 260 6.96 -14.01 26.83
CA SER A 260 7.04 -12.59 26.51
C SER A 260 7.30 -12.42 25.02
N CYS A 261 6.85 -11.30 24.46
CA CYS A 261 7.06 -10.96 23.06
C CYS A 261 7.59 -9.54 22.92
N THR A 262 8.34 -9.27 21.86
CA THR A 262 8.66 -7.92 21.42
C THR A 262 7.39 -7.20 20.96
N ALA A 263 7.46 -5.88 20.79
CA ALA A 263 6.44 -5.16 20.03
C ALA A 263 6.34 -5.71 18.60
N TRP A 264 5.16 -5.56 17.98
CA TRP A 264 5.00 -5.77 16.55
C TRP A 264 5.84 -4.75 15.78
N ALA A 265 6.50 -5.21 14.72
CA ALA A 265 7.29 -4.38 13.83
C ALA A 265 6.97 -4.69 12.37
N ARG A 266 7.07 -3.70 11.50
CA ARG A 266 7.17 -3.90 10.04
C ARG A 266 8.62 -3.63 9.65
N PRO A 267 9.48 -4.66 9.62
CA PRO A 267 10.89 -4.44 9.32
C PRO A 267 11.07 -4.04 7.85
N ALA A 268 12.05 -3.19 7.58
CA ALA A 268 12.37 -2.74 6.22
C ALA A 268 13.87 -2.51 6.08
N THR A 269 14.39 -2.68 4.86
CA THR A 269 15.82 -2.54 4.56
C THR A 269 16.27 -1.10 4.45
N THR A 270 15.36 -0.20 4.08
CA THR A 270 15.60 1.24 3.98
C THR A 270 14.40 2.03 4.51
N ARG A 271 14.58 3.33 4.75
CA ARG A 271 13.49 4.22 5.14
C ARG A 271 12.40 4.27 4.07
N ALA A 272 12.80 4.40 2.80
CA ALA A 272 11.89 4.44 1.66
C ALA A 272 11.09 3.13 1.54
N ALA A 273 11.74 1.97 1.67
CA ALA A 273 11.04 0.69 1.65
C ALA A 273 10.02 0.56 2.78
N GLY A 274 10.37 1.00 3.99
CA GLY A 274 9.46 0.97 5.14
C GLY A 274 8.25 1.89 4.95
N ALA A 275 8.46 3.10 4.43
CA ALA A 275 7.39 4.03 4.13
C ALA A 275 6.49 3.56 2.98
N LEU A 276 7.08 2.96 1.94
CA LEU A 276 6.38 2.42 0.78
C LEU A 276 5.54 1.19 1.13
N ASP A 277 6.09 0.23 1.88
CA ASP A 277 5.34 -0.95 2.33
C ASP A 277 4.16 -0.56 3.21
N ALA A 278 4.31 0.49 4.04
CA ALA A 278 3.22 1.02 4.84
C ALA A 278 2.14 1.72 4.01
N LEU A 279 2.51 2.42 2.93
CA LEU A 279 1.54 3.00 1.99
C LEU A 279 0.78 1.90 1.23
N MET A 280 1.52 0.90 0.73
CA MET A 280 0.95 -0.22 -0.02
C MET A 280 0.07 -1.13 0.85
N TRP A 281 0.29 -1.17 2.16
CA TRP A 281 -0.62 -1.83 3.10
C TRP A 281 -2.03 -1.21 3.04
N SER A 282 -2.18 0.09 2.74
CA SER A 282 -3.49 0.74 2.62
C SER A 282 -4.09 0.74 1.21
N TYR A 283 -3.41 0.14 0.24
CA TYR A 283 -3.92 0.02 -1.13
C TYR A 283 -5.05 -1.01 -1.16
N ASP A 284 -6.23 -0.64 -1.67
CA ASP A 284 -7.32 -1.59 -1.92
C ASP A 284 -7.15 -2.20 -3.33
N PRO A 285 -6.78 -3.49 -3.46
CA PRO A 285 -6.62 -4.11 -4.75
C PRO A 285 -7.95 -4.42 -5.45
N TYR A 286 -9.09 -4.42 -4.76
CA TYR A 286 -10.38 -4.74 -5.39
C TYR A 286 -10.79 -3.59 -6.30
N THR A 287 -10.79 -2.40 -5.71
CA THR A 287 -11.12 -1.15 -6.41
C THR A 287 -9.88 -0.47 -7.00
N ALA A 288 -8.68 -1.00 -6.75
CA ALA A 288 -7.40 -0.59 -7.31
C ALA A 288 -7.05 0.88 -7.03
N TRP A 289 -7.20 1.34 -5.79
CA TRP A 289 -6.87 2.71 -5.36
C TRP A 289 -6.72 2.80 -3.84
N TRP A 290 -6.37 3.98 -3.33
CA TRP A 290 -6.46 4.29 -1.91
C TRP A 290 -7.83 4.91 -1.63
N PRO A 291 -8.72 4.24 -0.88
CA PRO A 291 -10.09 4.69 -0.74
C PRO A 291 -10.24 6.09 -0.14
N SER A 292 -11.40 6.69 -0.36
CA SER A 292 -11.90 7.94 0.25
C SER A 292 -11.35 9.28 -0.26
N SER A 293 -10.44 9.30 -1.24
CA SER A 293 -10.14 10.53 -1.99
C SER A 293 -9.51 10.25 -3.37
N TRP A 294 -10.13 10.81 -4.40
CA TRP A 294 -9.79 10.57 -5.80
C TRP A 294 -8.44 11.16 -6.20
N TRP A 295 -8.25 12.47 -6.04
CA TRP A 295 -6.98 13.10 -6.44
C TRP A 295 -5.83 12.75 -5.49
N ASN A 296 -6.09 12.54 -4.19
CA ASN A 296 -5.07 12.08 -3.27
C ASN A 296 -4.55 10.68 -3.64
N SER A 297 -5.38 9.83 -4.26
CA SER A 297 -4.94 8.55 -4.82
C SER A 297 -3.97 8.75 -5.99
N ALA A 298 -4.16 9.77 -6.84
CA ALA A 298 -3.22 10.08 -7.92
C ALA A 298 -1.84 10.50 -7.36
N VAL A 299 -1.82 11.26 -6.27
CA VAL A 299 -0.57 11.63 -5.58
C VAL A 299 0.13 10.39 -5.00
N ALA A 300 -0.62 9.45 -4.41
CA ALA A 300 -0.07 8.18 -3.94
C ALA A 300 0.46 7.31 -5.08
N VAL A 301 -0.23 7.25 -6.23
CA VAL A 301 0.26 6.58 -7.46
C VAL A 301 1.60 7.18 -7.88
N THR A 302 1.72 8.51 -7.86
CA THR A 302 2.99 9.16 -8.20
C THR A 302 4.08 8.80 -7.19
N ALA A 303 3.79 8.79 -5.88
CA ALA A 303 4.76 8.42 -4.84
C ALA A 303 5.25 6.97 -4.97
N VAL A 304 4.35 6.04 -5.33
CA VAL A 304 4.72 4.65 -5.61
C VAL A 304 5.56 4.53 -6.88
N ALA A 305 5.24 5.29 -7.93
CA ALA A 305 6.04 5.33 -9.15
C ALA A 305 7.46 5.87 -8.89
N ASP A 306 7.59 6.95 -8.11
CA ASP A 306 8.86 7.59 -7.77
C ASP A 306 9.71 6.69 -6.85
N ALA A 307 9.10 6.02 -5.87
CA ALA A 307 9.79 5.05 -5.00
C ALA A 307 10.24 3.79 -5.76
N GLY A 308 9.47 3.41 -6.79
CA GLY A 308 9.70 2.24 -7.61
C GLY A 308 9.14 0.93 -7.04
N GLY A 309 8.92 -0.03 -7.93
CA GLY A 309 8.24 -1.30 -7.65
C GLY A 309 6.75 -1.23 -7.92
N PHE A 310 6.03 -2.30 -7.57
CA PHE A 310 4.56 -2.37 -7.63
C PHE A 310 3.93 -2.08 -9.01
N ASP A 311 4.65 -2.32 -10.11
CA ASP A 311 4.18 -2.03 -11.47
C ASP A 311 2.83 -2.68 -11.81
N ALA A 312 2.58 -3.89 -11.28
CA ALA A 312 1.29 -4.56 -11.44
C ALA A 312 0.13 -3.84 -10.72
N ALA A 313 0.38 -3.22 -9.56
CA ALA A 313 -0.62 -2.41 -8.86
C ALA A 313 -0.87 -1.10 -9.62
N LEU A 314 0.18 -0.44 -10.11
CA LEU A 314 0.07 0.78 -10.93
C LEU A 314 -0.70 0.51 -12.22
N ALA A 315 -0.40 -0.59 -12.92
CA ALA A 315 -1.12 -1.05 -14.10
C ALA A 315 -2.59 -1.32 -13.79
N ARG A 316 -2.88 -2.01 -12.68
CA ARG A 316 -4.25 -2.29 -12.28
C ARG A 316 -5.03 -1.02 -11.94
N THR A 317 -4.42 -0.08 -11.22
CA THR A 317 -5.01 1.24 -10.95
C THR A 317 -5.39 1.94 -12.25
N PHE A 318 -4.53 1.88 -13.27
CA PHE A 318 -4.83 2.42 -14.60
C PHE A 318 -6.02 1.72 -15.25
N ASP A 319 -5.95 0.39 -15.38
CA ASP A 319 -6.93 -0.40 -16.14
C ASP A 319 -8.32 -0.34 -15.51
N VAL A 320 -8.41 -0.39 -14.18
CA VAL A 320 -9.70 -0.38 -13.46
C VAL A 320 -10.28 1.03 -13.41
N ASN A 321 -9.45 2.06 -13.15
CA ASN A 321 -9.96 3.39 -12.80
C ASN A 321 -10.06 4.34 -13.99
N ARG A 322 -9.69 3.90 -15.20
CA ARG A 322 -9.93 4.65 -16.44
C ARG A 322 -11.41 4.69 -16.83
N ALA A 323 -12.23 3.81 -16.27
CA ALA A 323 -13.67 3.77 -16.51
C ALA A 323 -14.42 4.98 -15.92
N ALA A 324 -15.65 5.20 -16.38
CA ALA A 324 -16.54 6.18 -15.79
C ALA A 324 -17.20 5.64 -14.51
N PHE A 325 -17.40 6.51 -13.53
CA PHE A 325 -18.02 6.19 -12.24
C PHE A 325 -19.02 7.27 -11.85
N PRO A 326 -20.20 6.91 -11.30
CA PRO A 326 -21.11 7.90 -10.75
C PRO A 326 -20.54 8.55 -9.48
N ALA A 327 -21.09 9.71 -9.14
CA ALA A 327 -20.82 10.40 -7.88
C ALA A 327 -21.01 9.47 -6.66
N GLY A 328 -20.18 9.66 -5.64
CA GLY A 328 -20.20 8.88 -4.40
C GLY A 328 -19.47 7.54 -4.47
N VAL A 329 -19.05 7.06 -5.65
CA VAL A 329 -18.30 5.79 -5.77
C VAL A 329 -16.82 6.00 -5.49
N ARG A 330 -16.20 7.00 -6.14
CA ARG A 330 -14.76 7.31 -5.98
C ARG A 330 -14.47 8.76 -5.64
N SER A 331 -15.36 9.66 -6.02
CA SER A 331 -15.32 11.08 -5.71
C SER A 331 -16.72 11.57 -5.36
N SER A 332 -16.83 12.74 -4.73
CA SER A 332 -18.12 13.40 -4.51
C SER A 332 -18.82 13.74 -5.82
N ASP A 333 -18.05 14.02 -6.87
CA ASP A 333 -18.54 14.28 -8.22
C ASP A 333 -18.39 13.04 -9.12
N PRO A 334 -19.13 12.95 -10.24
CA PRO A 334 -18.92 11.90 -11.24
C PRO A 334 -17.51 11.94 -11.83
N ILE A 335 -17.00 10.76 -12.16
CA ILE A 335 -15.79 10.56 -12.96
C ILE A 335 -16.25 10.13 -14.36
N ASP A 336 -15.92 10.89 -15.39
CA ASP A 336 -16.47 10.69 -16.74
C ASP A 336 -15.69 9.65 -17.56
N GLY A 337 -14.79 8.91 -16.90
CA GLY A 337 -13.77 8.11 -17.53
C GLY A 337 -12.53 8.92 -17.84
N HIS A 338 -11.46 8.26 -18.26
CA HIS A 338 -10.17 8.90 -18.55
C HIS A 338 -9.62 9.75 -17.40
N PHE A 339 -9.97 9.37 -16.16
CA PHE A 339 -9.65 10.11 -14.95
C PHE A 339 -10.17 11.55 -14.90
N VAL A 340 -11.13 11.88 -15.77
CA VAL A 340 -11.72 13.21 -15.88
C VAL A 340 -12.80 13.42 -14.82
N SER A 341 -12.73 14.55 -14.14
CA SER A 341 -13.61 14.96 -13.04
C SER A 341 -14.13 16.38 -13.24
N ARG A 342 -15.15 16.77 -12.47
CA ARG A 342 -15.66 18.16 -12.44
C ARG A 342 -14.62 19.16 -11.95
N ALA A 343 -13.91 18.82 -10.88
CA ALA A 343 -12.71 19.54 -10.45
C ALA A 343 -11.57 19.28 -11.45
N ILE A 344 -10.99 20.34 -12.01
CA ILE A 344 -10.00 20.25 -13.11
C ILE A 344 -8.62 19.89 -12.59
N ASP A 345 -8.27 20.37 -11.39
CA ASP A 345 -7.07 19.98 -10.66
C ASP A 345 -7.04 18.48 -10.36
N ASP A 346 -8.15 17.88 -9.92
CA ASP A 346 -8.26 16.42 -9.73
C ASP A 346 -7.82 15.63 -10.96
N SER A 347 -8.26 16.06 -12.15
CA SER A 347 -7.84 15.43 -13.42
C SER A 347 -6.36 15.67 -13.68
N ALA A 348 -5.87 16.89 -13.47
CA ALA A 348 -4.46 17.22 -13.69
C ALA A 348 -3.50 16.43 -12.76
N TRP A 349 -3.90 16.12 -11.52
CA TRP A 349 -3.16 15.22 -10.63
C TRP A 349 -2.99 13.82 -11.24
N TRP A 350 -4.04 13.25 -11.85
CA TRP A 350 -3.95 11.98 -12.56
C TRP A 350 -3.07 12.07 -13.82
N GLY A 351 -3.11 13.19 -14.54
CA GLY A 351 -2.21 13.45 -15.66
C GLY A 351 -0.74 13.35 -15.24
N LEU A 352 -0.36 13.98 -14.13
CA LEU A 352 0.99 13.90 -13.59
C LEU A 352 1.34 12.50 -13.07
N ALA A 353 0.38 11.81 -12.44
CA ALA A 353 0.58 10.43 -11.99
C ALA A 353 0.93 9.50 -13.16
N TRP A 354 0.22 9.62 -14.28
CA TRP A 354 0.51 8.80 -15.46
C TRP A 354 1.83 9.18 -16.15
N LEU A 355 2.25 10.43 -16.09
CA LEU A 355 3.61 10.79 -16.54
C LEU A 355 4.70 10.15 -15.67
N ALA A 356 4.52 10.09 -14.35
CA ALA A 356 5.47 9.42 -13.47
C ALA A 356 5.53 7.90 -13.75
N VAL A 357 4.38 7.25 -13.97
CA VAL A 357 4.36 5.83 -14.37
C VAL A 357 5.00 5.63 -15.75
N TYR A 358 4.77 6.55 -16.70
CA TYR A 358 5.42 6.52 -18.02
C TYR A 358 6.95 6.64 -17.91
N ASP A 359 7.46 7.54 -17.08
CA ASP A 359 8.90 7.73 -16.92
C ASP A 359 9.59 6.47 -16.39
N ARG A 360 8.88 5.72 -15.55
CA ARG A 360 9.35 4.47 -14.96
C ARG A 360 9.25 3.28 -15.92
N THR A 361 8.12 3.15 -16.60
CA THR A 361 7.78 1.92 -17.36
C THR A 361 8.04 2.03 -18.86
N HIS A 362 8.07 3.26 -19.37
CA HIS A 362 8.07 3.59 -20.80
C HIS A 362 6.90 3.00 -21.60
N ASP A 363 5.82 2.58 -20.92
CA ASP A 363 4.62 2.10 -21.59
C ASP A 363 3.82 3.29 -22.14
N PRO A 364 3.66 3.41 -23.47
CA PRO A 364 3.09 4.59 -24.12
C PRO A 364 1.62 4.84 -23.77
N ARG A 365 0.90 3.85 -23.20
CA ARG A 365 -0.49 4.04 -22.78
C ARG A 365 -0.61 5.13 -21.70
N TYR A 366 0.38 5.24 -20.82
CA TYR A 366 0.38 6.23 -19.74
C TYR A 366 0.63 7.65 -20.27
N LEU A 367 1.57 7.83 -21.20
CA LEU A 367 1.79 9.11 -21.87
C LEU A 367 0.57 9.54 -22.70
N THR A 368 -0.07 8.59 -23.38
CA THR A 368 -1.30 8.83 -24.15
C THR A 368 -2.44 9.30 -23.25
N GLU A 369 -2.61 8.66 -22.09
CA GLU A 369 -3.64 9.05 -21.12
C GLU A 369 -3.34 10.42 -20.50
N ALA A 370 -2.09 10.69 -20.12
CA ALA A 370 -1.67 12.00 -19.63
C ALA A 370 -1.93 13.12 -20.65
N THR A 371 -1.72 12.84 -21.94
CA THR A 371 -2.03 13.78 -23.03
C THR A 371 -3.53 14.03 -23.15
N THR A 372 -4.35 12.97 -23.10
CA THR A 372 -5.82 13.07 -23.09
C THR A 372 -6.33 13.96 -21.95
N ILE A 373 -5.81 13.72 -20.74
CA ILE A 373 -6.13 14.51 -19.54
C ILE A 373 -5.68 15.96 -19.72
N ALA A 374 -4.47 16.19 -20.24
CA ALA A 374 -3.96 17.54 -20.43
C ALA A 374 -4.77 18.34 -21.47
N ASP A 375 -5.28 17.70 -22.53
CA ASP A 375 -6.17 18.36 -23.49
C ASP A 375 -7.50 18.74 -22.86
N TYR A 376 -8.05 17.89 -21.97
CA TYR A 376 -9.22 18.25 -21.16
C TYR A 376 -8.94 19.47 -20.28
N VAL A 377 -7.85 19.46 -19.51
CA VAL A 377 -7.44 20.58 -18.64
C VAL A 377 -7.21 21.85 -19.46
N HIS A 378 -6.57 21.73 -20.63
CA HIS A 378 -6.32 22.87 -21.53
C HIS A 378 -7.62 23.53 -22.01
N GLY A 379 -8.71 22.79 -22.18
CA GLY A 379 -10.03 23.34 -22.53
C GLY A 379 -10.58 24.35 -21.51
N PHE A 380 -10.00 24.40 -20.31
CA PHE A 380 -10.34 25.35 -19.26
C PHE A 380 -9.33 26.50 -19.11
N TRP A 381 -8.30 26.56 -19.96
CA TRP A 381 -7.48 27.75 -20.10
C TRP A 381 -8.30 28.90 -20.71
N ASP A 382 -8.31 30.05 -20.06
CA ASP A 382 -9.12 31.21 -20.47
C ASP A 382 -8.32 32.50 -20.46
N THR A 383 -8.15 33.12 -21.63
CA THR A 383 -7.51 34.42 -21.81
C THR A 383 -8.46 35.60 -21.65
N GLY A 384 -9.78 35.37 -21.67
CA GLY A 384 -10.80 36.42 -21.53
C GLY A 384 -10.92 36.98 -20.12
N THR A 385 -10.44 36.24 -19.11
CA THR A 385 -10.38 36.69 -17.72
C THR A 385 -8.95 36.60 -17.19
N CYS A 386 -8.51 37.59 -16.41
CA CYS A 386 -7.18 37.64 -15.78
C CYS A 386 -5.98 37.40 -16.72
N GLY A 387 -6.15 37.66 -18.02
CA GLY A 387 -5.09 37.52 -19.03
C GLY A 387 -4.61 36.08 -19.28
N GLY A 388 -5.32 35.07 -18.77
CA GLY A 388 -4.91 33.66 -18.84
C GLY A 388 -5.29 32.88 -17.58
N GLY A 389 -4.80 31.64 -17.49
CA GLY A 389 -5.03 30.75 -16.36
C GLY A 389 -6.15 29.75 -16.60
N VAL A 390 -6.01 28.58 -15.96
CA VAL A 390 -6.99 27.49 -16.01
C VAL A 390 -8.01 27.67 -14.89
N TRP A 391 -9.28 27.46 -15.21
CA TRP A 391 -10.36 27.41 -14.22
C TRP A 391 -10.29 26.15 -13.37
N TRP A 392 -10.57 26.31 -12.06
CA TRP A 392 -10.55 25.22 -11.10
C TRP A 392 -11.62 24.16 -11.35
N ASP A 393 -12.81 24.57 -11.77
CA ASP A 393 -13.95 23.69 -12.00
C ASP A 393 -14.62 23.96 -13.35
N ARG A 394 -15.52 23.06 -13.75
CA ARG A 394 -16.29 23.20 -15.01
C ARG A 394 -17.15 24.45 -15.06
N GLU A 395 -17.63 24.88 -13.91
CA GLU A 395 -18.47 26.06 -13.76
C GLU A 395 -17.68 27.36 -13.89
N ARG A 396 -16.34 27.30 -13.93
CA ARG A 396 -15.44 28.45 -14.05
C ARG A 396 -15.61 29.42 -12.88
N THR A 397 -15.63 28.89 -11.66
CA THR A 397 -15.88 29.69 -10.46
C THR A 397 -14.64 30.38 -9.91
N TYR A 398 -13.45 29.78 -10.12
CA TYR A 398 -12.24 30.21 -9.43
C TYR A 398 -10.95 29.91 -10.22
N LYS A 399 -9.98 30.83 -10.16
CA LYS A 399 -8.62 30.64 -10.68
C LYS A 399 -7.67 30.54 -9.49
N ASN A 400 -7.22 29.32 -9.21
CA ASN A 400 -6.40 29.00 -8.04
C ASN A 400 -4.99 28.54 -8.40
N ALA A 401 -4.10 28.59 -7.43
CA ALA A 401 -2.70 28.25 -7.58
C ALA A 401 -2.49 26.77 -7.89
N VAL A 402 -3.29 25.88 -7.28
CA VAL A 402 -3.18 24.43 -7.50
C VAL A 402 -3.41 24.08 -8.97
N THR A 403 -4.53 24.52 -9.57
CA THR A 403 -4.84 24.21 -10.98
C THR A 403 -3.83 24.84 -11.92
N ALA A 404 -3.41 26.07 -11.64
CA ALA A 404 -2.41 26.77 -12.44
C ALA A 404 -1.03 26.09 -12.40
N GLY A 405 -0.57 25.71 -11.21
CA GLY A 405 0.72 25.04 -11.01
C GLY A 405 0.73 23.63 -11.61
N LEU A 406 -0.38 22.90 -11.46
CA LEU A 406 -0.56 21.58 -12.10
C LEU A 406 -0.52 21.68 -13.62
N TYR A 407 -1.25 22.62 -14.21
CA TYR A 407 -1.25 22.79 -15.66
C TYR A 407 0.13 23.20 -16.19
N LEU A 408 0.82 24.11 -15.50
CA LEU A 408 2.22 24.45 -15.82
C LEU A 408 3.12 23.20 -15.80
N ARG A 409 3.08 22.44 -14.71
CA ARG A 409 3.91 21.22 -14.59
C ARG A 409 3.54 20.18 -15.65
N LEU A 410 2.26 19.95 -15.90
CA LEU A 410 1.76 18.95 -16.83
C LEU A 410 2.18 19.26 -18.27
N THR A 411 1.95 20.50 -18.72
CA THR A 411 2.33 20.93 -20.07
C THR A 411 3.85 20.92 -20.29
N ALA A 412 4.64 21.39 -19.32
CA ALA A 412 6.10 21.32 -19.40
C ALA A 412 6.60 19.86 -19.42
N SER A 413 5.97 18.98 -18.63
CA SER A 413 6.32 17.56 -18.58
C SER A 413 6.01 16.84 -19.89
N LEU A 414 4.86 17.12 -20.51
CA LEU A 414 4.48 16.56 -21.81
C LEU A 414 5.44 16.99 -22.91
N HIS A 415 5.79 18.28 -22.97
CA HIS A 415 6.75 18.80 -23.94
C HIS A 415 8.08 18.05 -23.91
N ARG A 416 8.57 17.72 -22.70
CA ARG A 416 9.83 16.99 -22.53
C ARG A 416 9.76 15.52 -22.92
N ARG A 417 8.56 14.92 -22.95
CA ARG A 417 8.34 13.48 -23.18
C ARG A 417 7.87 13.18 -24.59
N ILE A 418 7.33 14.16 -25.31
CA ILE A 418 6.88 14.03 -26.69
C ILE A 418 7.96 14.57 -27.62
N ALA A 419 8.59 13.68 -28.39
CA ALA A 419 9.67 14.04 -29.31
C ALA A 419 9.19 15.04 -30.37
N GLY A 420 9.93 16.15 -30.53
CA GLY A 420 9.62 17.19 -31.50
C GLY A 420 8.37 18.03 -31.18
N ASP A 421 7.81 17.91 -29.98
CA ASP A 421 6.65 18.70 -29.58
C ASP A 421 6.96 20.21 -29.62
N THR A 422 6.03 20.97 -30.19
CA THR A 422 6.03 22.44 -30.14
C THR A 422 4.77 23.00 -29.48
N LEU A 423 3.68 22.22 -29.47
CA LEU A 423 2.38 22.64 -28.96
C LEU A 423 2.40 22.74 -27.43
N TRP A 424 2.78 21.65 -26.75
CA TRP A 424 2.86 21.64 -25.29
C TRP A 424 3.97 22.57 -24.80
N GLY A 425 5.08 22.66 -25.54
CA GLY A 425 6.16 23.62 -25.25
C GLY A 425 5.71 25.09 -25.32
N GLN A 426 4.85 25.46 -26.27
CA GLN A 426 4.25 26.80 -26.30
C GLN A 426 3.26 27.00 -25.14
N ARG A 427 2.37 26.03 -24.91
CA ARG A 427 1.40 26.06 -23.80
C ARG A 427 2.10 26.21 -22.44
N ALA A 428 3.20 25.49 -22.23
CA ALA A 428 3.99 25.54 -20.99
C ALA A 428 4.64 26.91 -20.76
N ARG A 429 5.19 27.53 -21.81
CA ARG A 429 5.75 28.89 -21.73
C ARG A 429 4.66 29.91 -21.37
N THR A 430 3.52 29.87 -22.07
CA THR A 430 2.37 30.74 -21.77
C THR A 430 1.87 30.53 -20.34
N ALA A 431 1.77 29.29 -19.88
CA ALA A 431 1.38 28.97 -18.51
C ALA A 431 2.38 29.52 -17.48
N GLY A 432 3.68 29.37 -17.73
CA GLY A 432 4.74 29.82 -16.83
C GLY A 432 4.84 31.34 -16.72
N GLU A 433 4.76 32.04 -17.86
CA GLU A 433 4.72 33.51 -17.91
C GLU A 433 3.48 34.05 -17.17
N TRP A 434 2.32 33.46 -17.42
CA TRP A 434 1.10 33.81 -16.70
C TRP A 434 1.22 33.52 -15.20
N TYR A 435 1.72 32.35 -14.82
CA TYR A 435 1.86 31.97 -13.40
C TYR A 435 2.68 33.01 -12.63
N LEU A 436 3.81 33.45 -13.20
CA LEU A 436 4.68 34.47 -12.61
C LEU A 436 4.09 35.89 -12.65
N GLY A 437 3.29 36.23 -13.66
CA GLY A 437 2.70 37.55 -13.84
C GLY A 437 1.28 37.75 -13.27
N SER A 438 0.60 36.67 -12.90
CA SER A 438 -0.81 36.66 -12.48
C SER A 438 -1.08 37.32 -11.13
N GLY A 439 -0.05 37.44 -10.30
CA GLY A 439 -0.18 37.87 -8.91
C GLY A 439 -0.34 36.73 -7.90
N LEU A 440 -0.36 35.46 -8.31
CA LEU A 440 -0.42 34.31 -7.38
C LEU A 440 0.74 34.30 -6.38
N VAL A 441 1.94 34.68 -6.84
CA VAL A 441 3.13 34.84 -5.98
C VAL A 441 3.08 36.21 -5.32
N ASN A 442 2.99 36.25 -3.99
CA ASN A 442 2.98 37.50 -3.24
C ASN A 442 4.38 38.11 -3.05
N GLY A 443 4.42 39.31 -2.47
CA GLY A 443 5.66 40.05 -2.22
C GLY A 443 6.66 39.36 -1.28
N SER A 444 6.26 38.31 -0.57
CA SER A 444 7.15 37.48 0.26
C SER A 444 7.71 36.25 -0.48
N GLY A 445 7.41 36.08 -1.77
CA GLY A 445 7.81 34.91 -2.55
C GLY A 445 6.99 33.65 -2.24
N LEU A 446 5.84 33.81 -1.58
CA LEU A 446 4.92 32.72 -1.25
C LEU A 446 3.72 32.70 -2.20
N VAL A 447 3.20 31.51 -2.50
CA VAL A 447 2.05 31.31 -3.38
C VAL A 447 0.76 31.29 -2.56
N ASN A 448 -0.09 32.31 -2.71
CA ASN A 448 -1.43 32.31 -2.11
C ASN A 448 -2.38 31.40 -2.89
N ASP A 449 -3.52 31.05 -2.27
CA ASP A 449 -4.47 30.08 -2.82
C ASP A 449 -4.99 30.42 -4.22
N GLY A 450 -5.15 31.69 -4.57
CA GLY A 450 -5.67 32.06 -5.88
C GLY A 450 -5.90 33.55 -6.11
N LEU A 451 -6.74 33.83 -7.09
CA LEU A 451 -7.08 35.18 -7.53
C LEU A 451 -8.54 35.53 -7.20
N THR A 452 -8.79 36.79 -6.89
CA THR A 452 -10.15 37.34 -6.81
C THR A 452 -10.76 37.49 -8.21
N ALA A 453 -12.07 37.75 -8.29
CA ALA A 453 -12.76 38.06 -9.55
C ALA A 453 -12.19 39.31 -10.26
N SER A 454 -11.53 40.21 -9.53
CA SER A 454 -10.83 41.38 -10.08
C SER A 454 -9.38 41.09 -10.47
N CYS A 455 -8.98 39.81 -10.51
CA CYS A 455 -7.64 39.36 -10.87
C CYS A 455 -6.54 39.90 -9.95
N ALA A 456 -6.85 40.08 -8.66
CA ALA A 456 -5.87 40.40 -7.64
C ALA A 456 -5.53 39.14 -6.82
N ASN A 457 -4.34 39.08 -6.22
CA ASN A 457 -4.02 38.05 -5.23
C ASN A 457 -5.08 38.08 -4.11
N ASN A 458 -5.63 36.91 -3.77
CA ASN A 458 -6.71 36.82 -2.79
C ASN A 458 -6.25 36.92 -1.32
N GLY A 459 -4.95 36.90 -1.06
CA GLY A 459 -4.35 36.96 0.28
C GLY A 459 -4.67 35.76 1.18
N GLN A 460 -5.28 34.70 0.63
CA GLN A 460 -5.69 33.53 1.40
C GLN A 460 -4.50 32.64 1.77
N THR A 461 -4.77 31.56 2.51
CA THR A 461 -3.78 30.64 3.04
C THR A 461 -2.70 30.25 2.02
N VAL A 462 -1.45 30.31 2.46
CA VAL A 462 -0.33 29.73 1.74
C VAL A 462 -0.21 28.28 2.18
N TRP A 463 -0.41 27.37 1.23
CA TRP A 463 -0.28 25.93 1.44
C TRP A 463 1.04 25.44 0.83
N THR A 464 1.72 24.48 1.48
CA THR A 464 3.04 24.05 0.99
C THR A 464 2.97 23.46 -0.42
N TYR A 465 1.92 22.73 -0.77
CA TYR A 465 1.78 22.14 -2.11
C TYR A 465 1.66 23.16 -3.25
N ASN A 466 1.06 24.33 -3.02
CA ASN A 466 1.00 25.42 -4.00
C ASN A 466 2.41 25.98 -4.25
N GLN A 467 3.20 26.10 -3.19
CA GLN A 467 4.61 26.47 -3.28
C GLN A 467 5.41 25.42 -4.06
N GLY A 468 5.18 24.13 -3.76
CA GLY A 468 5.81 22.99 -4.42
C GLY A 468 5.50 22.91 -5.91
N LEU A 469 4.23 23.06 -6.28
CA LEU A 469 3.78 23.06 -7.68
C LEU A 469 4.43 24.19 -8.48
N GLY A 470 4.55 25.38 -7.89
CA GLY A 470 5.30 26.49 -8.49
C GLY A 470 6.77 26.14 -8.74
N ILE A 471 7.45 25.57 -7.73
CA ILE A 471 8.85 25.11 -7.84
C ILE A 471 8.98 24.07 -8.97
N GLY A 472 8.17 23.01 -8.92
CA GLY A 472 8.26 21.88 -9.85
C GLY A 472 7.89 22.24 -11.28
N GLY A 473 6.86 23.08 -11.47
CA GLY A 473 6.43 23.56 -12.78
C GLY A 473 7.49 24.44 -13.45
N LEU A 474 8.04 25.41 -12.71
CA LEU A 474 9.09 26.29 -13.22
C LEU A 474 10.42 25.56 -13.47
N LEU A 475 10.76 24.59 -12.62
CA LEU A 475 11.93 23.71 -12.84
C LEU A 475 11.77 22.89 -14.13
N GLU A 476 10.61 22.28 -14.35
CA GLU A 476 10.36 21.48 -15.54
C GLU A 476 10.33 22.35 -16.81
N LEU A 477 9.79 23.56 -16.72
CA LEU A 477 9.81 24.53 -17.80
C LEU A 477 11.24 24.97 -18.13
N TRP A 478 12.10 25.19 -17.12
CA TRP A 478 13.53 25.43 -17.35
C TRP A 478 14.20 24.23 -18.04
N ARG A 479 13.95 23.00 -17.58
CA ARG A 479 14.49 21.78 -18.21
C ARG A 479 14.07 21.66 -19.69
N GLY A 480 12.86 22.08 -20.03
CA GLY A 480 12.35 22.03 -21.40
C GLY A 480 12.83 23.19 -22.31
N THR A 481 13.13 24.36 -21.75
CA THR A 481 13.41 25.57 -22.53
C THR A 481 14.86 26.07 -22.45
N GLY A 482 15.59 25.71 -21.40
CA GLY A 482 16.91 26.26 -21.07
C GLY A 482 16.89 27.71 -20.56
N VAL A 483 15.73 28.33 -20.37
CA VAL A 483 15.63 29.75 -19.98
C VAL A 483 15.87 29.90 -18.47
N GLN A 484 17.03 30.47 -18.12
CA GLN A 484 17.53 30.54 -16.74
C GLN A 484 16.61 31.24 -15.75
N SER A 485 15.84 32.25 -16.19
CA SER A 485 14.95 33.01 -15.30
C SER A 485 13.86 32.15 -14.64
N TYR A 486 13.47 31.03 -15.27
CA TYR A 486 12.53 30.08 -14.67
C TYR A 486 13.16 29.30 -13.51
N LEU A 487 14.42 28.85 -13.65
CA LEU A 487 15.14 28.20 -12.55
C LEU A 487 15.38 29.18 -11.40
N ASP A 488 15.73 30.43 -11.70
CA ASP A 488 15.91 31.46 -10.67
C ASP A 488 14.60 31.74 -9.92
N ALA A 489 13.45 31.71 -10.62
CA ALA A 489 12.15 31.82 -9.98
C ALA A 489 11.83 30.61 -9.08
N ALA A 490 12.09 29.39 -9.54
CA ALA A 490 11.93 28.18 -8.72
C ALA A 490 12.78 28.24 -7.44
N LYS A 491 14.03 28.70 -7.54
CA LYS A 491 14.92 28.91 -6.38
C LYS A 491 14.37 29.95 -5.40
N ARG A 492 13.87 31.10 -5.89
CA ARG A 492 13.24 32.11 -5.02
C ARG A 492 12.03 31.56 -4.27
N LEU A 493 11.20 30.74 -4.92
CA LEU A 493 10.08 30.08 -4.26
C LEU A 493 10.55 29.09 -3.19
N ALA A 494 11.59 28.30 -3.48
CA ALA A 494 12.17 27.35 -2.53
C ALA A 494 12.78 28.05 -1.30
N ASP A 495 13.55 29.12 -1.51
CA ASP A 495 14.16 29.91 -0.45
C ASP A 495 13.10 30.57 0.46
N ALA A 496 12.02 31.10 -0.13
CA ALA A 496 10.90 31.65 0.62
C ALA A 496 10.20 30.60 1.47
N ALA A 497 10.00 29.39 0.93
CA ALA A 497 9.38 28.27 1.63
C ALA A 497 10.20 27.83 2.85
N MET A 498 11.50 27.60 2.67
CA MET A 498 12.42 27.21 3.75
C MET A 498 12.40 28.22 4.89
N ALA A 499 12.33 29.52 4.57
CA ALA A 499 12.34 30.60 5.54
C ALA A 499 11.01 30.83 6.28
N ARG A 500 9.87 30.47 5.68
CA ARG A 500 8.54 30.94 6.15
C ARG A 500 7.49 29.86 6.37
N LEU A 501 7.68 28.65 5.82
CA LEU A 501 6.74 27.54 5.94
C LEU A 501 7.25 26.45 6.88
N THR A 502 8.13 26.81 7.81
CA THR A 502 8.81 25.88 8.70
C THR A 502 8.69 26.30 10.16
N SER A 503 8.69 25.31 11.05
CA SER A 503 8.82 25.47 12.49
C SER A 503 10.01 24.64 12.96
N GLY A 504 11.01 25.26 13.58
CA GLY A 504 12.26 24.57 13.92
C GLY A 504 13.01 24.00 12.70
N GLY A 505 12.80 24.58 11.51
CA GLY A 505 13.36 24.09 10.25
C GLY A 505 12.61 22.90 9.64
N VAL A 506 11.51 22.44 10.23
CA VAL A 506 10.64 21.37 9.70
C VAL A 506 9.39 21.98 9.09
N LEU A 507 8.96 21.49 7.92
CA LEU A 507 7.75 21.94 7.23
C LEU A 507 6.49 21.71 8.08
N VAL A 508 5.63 22.72 8.10
CA VAL A 508 4.35 22.71 8.80
C VAL A 508 3.23 23.27 7.92
N GLU A 509 2.05 22.67 7.99
CA GLU A 509 0.83 23.29 7.44
C GLU A 509 0.18 24.22 8.45
N SER A 510 -0.48 25.27 7.96
CA SER A 510 -1.20 26.23 8.82
C SER A 510 -2.32 25.57 9.64
N CYS A 511 -2.87 24.45 9.18
CA CYS A 511 -3.91 23.69 9.87
C CYS A 511 -3.38 22.81 11.02
N GLU A 512 -2.06 22.58 11.13
CA GLU A 512 -1.50 21.64 12.12
C GLU A 512 -1.72 22.09 13.57
N ALA A 513 -1.85 23.40 13.80
CA ALA A 513 -2.18 23.96 15.11
C ALA A 513 -3.64 23.67 15.54
N ALA A 514 -4.51 23.33 14.58
CA ALA A 514 -5.90 22.94 14.80
C ALA A 514 -6.11 21.49 14.30
N SER A 515 -6.93 21.32 13.27
CA SER A 515 -7.14 20.05 12.58
C SER A 515 -6.97 20.26 11.09
N CYS A 516 -6.16 19.41 10.47
CA CYS A 516 -6.09 19.33 9.01
C CYS A 516 -7.16 18.37 8.49
N ASP A 517 -7.79 18.73 7.38
CA ASP A 517 -8.68 17.83 6.65
C ASP A 517 -7.90 16.74 5.90
N ASP A 518 -8.62 15.85 5.20
CA ASP A 518 -8.01 14.76 4.44
C ASP A 518 -7.09 15.25 3.32
N ASN A 519 -7.41 16.36 2.66
CA ASN A 519 -6.62 16.90 1.56
C ASN A 519 -5.28 17.45 2.07
N GLN A 520 -5.35 18.25 3.13
CA GLN A 520 -4.22 18.99 3.69
C GLN A 520 -3.09 18.08 4.20
N LYS A 521 -3.41 16.82 4.57
CA LYS A 521 -2.43 15.85 5.05
C LYS A 521 -1.34 15.47 4.03
N GLN A 522 -1.60 15.62 2.74
CA GLN A 522 -0.64 15.30 1.68
C GLN A 522 0.23 16.47 1.22
N PHE A 523 -0.10 17.70 1.59
CA PHE A 523 0.46 18.89 0.97
C PHE A 523 1.98 18.98 1.10
N LYS A 524 2.53 18.69 2.29
CA LYS A 524 3.98 18.70 2.53
C LYS A 524 4.74 17.71 1.66
N GLY A 525 4.20 16.52 1.42
CA GLY A 525 4.83 15.54 0.53
C GLY A 525 4.89 16.02 -0.91
N ILE A 526 3.81 16.62 -1.42
CA ILE A 526 3.79 17.22 -2.76
C ILE A 526 4.86 18.32 -2.87
N PHE A 527 5.00 19.16 -1.84
CA PHE A 527 6.10 20.11 -1.77
C PHE A 527 7.46 19.41 -1.85
N MET A 528 7.68 18.40 -1.01
CA MET A 528 8.96 17.70 -0.92
C MET A 528 9.35 17.01 -2.22
N ARG A 529 8.39 16.44 -2.96
CA ARG A 529 8.65 15.86 -4.29
C ARG A 529 9.36 16.85 -5.21
N TYR A 530 8.75 18.02 -5.42
CA TYR A 530 9.28 19.02 -6.33
C TYR A 530 10.50 19.75 -5.79
N PHE A 531 10.59 19.90 -4.47
CA PHE A 531 11.77 20.47 -3.82
C PHE A 531 12.99 19.54 -3.94
N GLY A 532 12.82 18.23 -3.77
CA GLY A 532 13.87 17.23 -4.00
C GLY A 532 14.36 17.25 -5.45
N ASP A 533 13.42 17.38 -6.40
CA ASP A 533 13.66 17.55 -7.83
C ASP A 533 14.57 18.76 -8.12
N LEU A 534 14.32 19.89 -7.44
CA LEU A 534 15.14 21.11 -7.49
C LEU A 534 16.50 20.92 -6.82
N ALA A 535 16.56 20.26 -5.66
CA ALA A 535 17.79 19.99 -4.93
C ALA A 535 18.75 19.14 -5.78
N ALA A 536 18.23 18.12 -6.46
CA ALA A 536 18.96 17.28 -7.40
C ALA A 536 19.45 18.10 -8.61
N ALA A 537 18.56 18.85 -9.27
CA ALA A 537 18.90 19.62 -10.47
C ALA A 537 19.95 20.71 -10.23
N THR A 538 19.93 21.34 -9.06
CA THR A 538 20.85 22.45 -8.73
C THR A 538 22.15 21.99 -8.07
N GLY A 539 22.19 20.77 -7.52
CA GLY A 539 23.30 20.32 -6.71
C GLY A 539 23.49 21.12 -5.41
N SER A 540 22.49 21.90 -4.98
CA SER A 540 22.57 22.80 -3.82
C SER A 540 22.71 22.02 -2.51
N ALA A 541 23.80 22.27 -1.77
CA ALA A 541 24.02 21.67 -0.46
C ALA A 541 22.96 22.11 0.56
N ALA A 542 22.49 23.36 0.49
CA ALA A 542 21.45 23.87 1.37
C ALA A 542 20.11 23.17 1.15
N TYR A 543 19.74 22.93 -0.12
CA TYR A 543 18.49 22.23 -0.44
C TYR A 543 18.57 20.75 -0.05
N ARG A 544 19.67 20.06 -0.33
CA ARG A 544 19.86 18.68 0.14
C ARG A 544 19.78 18.57 1.66
N ALA A 545 20.44 19.49 2.38
CA ALA A 545 20.39 19.52 3.84
C ALA A 545 18.96 19.75 4.36
N PHE A 546 18.19 20.63 3.72
CA PHE A 546 16.79 20.85 4.08
C PHE A 546 15.93 19.60 3.88
N ALA A 547 16.06 18.91 2.73
CA ALA A 547 15.33 17.69 2.45
C ALA A 547 15.69 16.56 3.43
N GLN A 548 16.99 16.40 3.71
CA GLN A 548 17.49 15.46 4.71
C GLN A 548 16.91 15.77 6.10
N GLN A 549 16.85 17.05 6.49
CA GLN A 549 16.26 17.45 7.76
C GLN A 549 14.78 17.05 7.88
N GLN A 550 14.00 17.15 6.79
CA GLN A 550 12.59 16.71 6.82
C GLN A 550 12.49 15.20 7.01
N ALA A 551 13.27 14.43 6.24
CA ALA A 551 13.30 12.97 6.33
C ALA A 551 13.78 12.48 7.70
N ASP A 552 14.77 13.13 8.31
CA ASP A 552 15.26 12.78 9.65
C ASP A 552 14.25 13.12 10.74
N ALA A 553 13.65 14.33 10.68
CA ALA A 553 12.66 14.76 11.66
C ALA A 553 11.44 13.83 11.68
N LEU A 554 10.87 13.51 10.52
CA LEU A 554 9.73 12.60 10.44
C LEU A 554 10.11 11.16 10.83
N TRP A 555 11.30 10.68 10.47
CA TRP A 555 11.66 9.29 10.74
C TRP A 555 11.93 9.02 12.23
N ALA A 556 12.43 10.04 12.93
CA ALA A 556 12.72 9.98 14.36
C ALA A 556 11.52 10.39 15.23
N GLY A 557 10.75 11.40 14.82
CA GLY A 557 9.69 12.00 15.63
C GLY A 557 8.27 11.61 15.24
N ASP A 558 8.05 11.10 14.03
CA ASP A 558 6.72 10.87 13.46
C ASP A 558 6.61 9.50 12.79
N ARG A 559 7.03 8.45 13.49
CA ARG A 559 6.97 7.07 12.99
C ARG A 559 6.73 6.08 14.12
N ASP A 560 5.87 5.09 13.88
CA ASP A 560 5.69 3.95 14.78
C ASP A 560 6.49 2.69 14.35
N PRO A 561 6.54 1.62 15.15
CA PRO A 561 7.22 0.38 14.78
C PRO A 561 6.71 -0.31 13.49
N LEU A 562 5.53 0.06 13.00
CA LEU A 562 4.97 -0.42 11.74
C LEU A 562 5.30 0.51 10.56
N ASN A 563 6.15 1.51 10.77
CA ASN A 563 6.53 2.56 9.83
C ASN A 563 5.36 3.44 9.37
N ARG A 564 4.30 3.56 10.18
CA ARG A 564 3.22 4.52 9.92
C ARG A 564 3.72 5.93 10.25
N ILE A 565 3.58 6.85 9.30
CA ILE A 565 4.02 8.23 9.39
C ILE A 565 2.79 9.14 9.51
N GLY A 566 2.81 10.02 10.50
CA GLY A 566 1.75 10.99 10.76
C GLY A 566 1.93 12.32 10.01
N LEU A 567 1.08 13.27 10.39
CA LEU A 567 1.01 14.61 9.84
C LEU A 567 2.13 15.52 10.37
N ARG A 568 2.39 15.48 11.68
CA ARG A 568 3.25 16.43 12.40
C ARG A 568 4.68 15.91 12.50
N TRP A 569 5.47 16.15 11.44
CA TRP A 569 6.88 15.77 11.34
C TRP A 569 7.79 16.36 12.42
N THR A 570 7.33 17.37 13.17
CA THR A 570 7.99 17.91 14.35
C THR A 570 7.90 16.99 15.58
N GLY A 571 7.12 15.90 15.51
CA GLY A 571 6.89 14.95 16.59
C GLY A 571 5.82 15.37 17.60
N ALA A 572 5.02 16.40 17.28
CA ALA A 572 3.98 16.90 18.18
C ALA A 572 2.75 15.97 18.24
N THR A 573 2.22 15.75 19.44
CA THR A 573 1.01 14.93 19.69
C THR A 573 -0.23 15.79 20.03
N PRO A 574 -1.47 15.34 19.74
CA PRO A 574 -1.82 14.14 18.98
C PRO A 574 -1.39 14.27 17.53
N ASN A 575 -1.03 13.16 16.90
CA ASN A 575 -0.58 13.15 15.52
C ASN A 575 -1.49 12.25 14.68
N ALA A 576 -2.24 12.84 13.76
CA ALA A 576 -3.11 12.10 12.87
C ALA A 576 -2.26 11.28 11.90
N ALA A 577 -2.63 10.02 11.68
CA ALA A 577 -1.96 9.13 10.75
C ALA A 577 -2.99 8.36 9.91
N ASP A 578 -2.83 8.42 8.59
CA ASP A 578 -3.58 7.66 7.61
C ASP A 578 -2.72 7.46 6.34
N TRP A 579 -3.27 6.87 5.27
CA TRP A 579 -2.52 6.65 4.06
C TRP A 579 -2.09 7.95 3.35
N ARG A 580 -2.76 9.09 3.63
CA ARG A 580 -2.44 10.39 3.04
C ARG A 580 -1.22 11.00 3.72
N THR A 581 -1.16 10.94 5.05
CA THR A 581 0.07 11.31 5.78
C THR A 581 1.22 10.37 5.42
N GLN A 582 0.93 9.08 5.21
CA GLN A 582 1.92 8.10 4.77
C GLN A 582 2.51 8.44 3.40
N ALA A 583 1.67 8.75 2.40
CA ALA A 583 2.13 9.20 1.09
C ALA A 583 2.96 10.49 1.19
N SER A 584 2.54 11.41 2.07
CA SER A 584 3.26 12.65 2.36
C SER A 584 4.67 12.38 2.89
N GLY A 585 4.78 11.48 3.86
CA GLY A 585 6.06 11.09 4.48
C GLY A 585 6.97 10.34 3.52
N LEU A 586 6.43 9.47 2.66
CA LEU A 586 7.20 8.76 1.63
C LEU A 586 7.92 9.76 0.71
N GLU A 587 7.23 10.79 0.21
CA GLU A 587 7.84 11.83 -0.64
C GLU A 587 8.97 12.57 0.04
N ALA A 588 8.82 12.89 1.33
CA ALA A 588 9.88 13.53 2.10
C ALA A 588 11.11 12.64 2.26
N VAL A 589 10.91 11.33 2.45
CA VAL A 589 12.01 10.35 2.50
C VAL A 589 12.70 10.23 1.14
N LEU A 590 11.95 10.17 0.03
CA LEU A 590 12.52 10.10 -1.32
C LEU A 590 13.29 11.37 -1.69
N ALA A 591 12.80 12.55 -1.29
CA ALA A 591 13.44 13.82 -1.58
C ALA A 591 14.84 13.99 -0.94
N ALA A 592 15.15 13.21 0.11
CA ALA A 592 16.44 13.25 0.78
C ALA A 592 17.54 12.42 0.08
N GLY A 593 17.18 11.55 -0.87
CA GLY A 593 18.10 10.65 -1.56
C GLY A 593 17.90 9.19 -1.16
#